data_AF-A0A6A4W3R8-F1
#
_entry.id   AF-A0A6A4W3R8-F1
#
_cell.length_a   1.000
_cell.length_b   1.000
_cell.length_c   1.000
_cell.angle_alpha   90.00
_cell.angle_beta   90.00
_cell.angle_gamma   90.00
#
_symmetry.space_group_name_H-M   'P 1'
#
loop_
_entity.id
_entity.type
_entity.pdbx_description
1 polymer ?
#
loop_
_entity_poly.entity_id
_entity_poly.type
_entity_poly.pdbx_seq_one_letter_code
_entity_poly.pdbx_strand_id
1 'polypeptide(L)'
;MTRAPLTFVRCPSEGLLFGVQLATDILLDPLAALAAHSVTKLFINDSPSVTPEATGRLLAALTSLKDVTFIGSGVISETVLSALHGCSQLDTVQLKDTRPLTDIPALTQSEVAAVSRMAVTCRKLYRLFLTTSLESYSAVLTALHETDLGRDGGQSRTIELYVPKSVYDKLTEPPNGSKISLGYIR
;
A
#
# COMPACT_ATOMS: atom_id res chain seq x y z
N MET A 1 -21.59 -22.14 -8.62
CA MET A 1 -20.68 -21.92 -7.48
C MET A 1 -20.94 -20.53 -6.92
N THR A 2 -21.67 -20.43 -5.81
CA THR A 2 -21.92 -19.17 -5.09
C THR A 2 -20.68 -18.83 -4.27
N ARG A 3 -19.93 -17.81 -4.70
CA ARG A 3 -18.71 -17.35 -4.01
C ARG A 3 -19.07 -16.48 -2.82
N ALA A 4 -18.24 -16.54 -1.77
CA ALA A 4 -18.41 -15.76 -0.56
C ALA A 4 -18.35 -14.26 -0.89
N PRO A 5 -19.23 -13.43 -0.29
CA PRO A 5 -19.18 -11.99 -0.44
C PRO A 5 -17.86 -11.41 0.10
N LEU A 6 -17.44 -10.29 -0.46
CA LEU A 6 -16.29 -9.52 0.06
C LEU A 6 -16.54 -9.18 1.53
N THR A 7 -15.72 -9.73 2.41
CA THR A 7 -15.74 -9.42 3.83
C THR A 7 -14.82 -8.23 4.10
N PHE A 8 -15.42 -7.05 4.27
CA PHE A 8 -14.69 -5.87 4.69
C PHE A 8 -14.45 -5.94 6.19
N VAL A 9 -13.18 -6.10 6.61
CA VAL A 9 -12.78 -6.16 8.02
C VAL A 9 -12.94 -4.80 8.72
N ARG A 10 -13.05 -3.71 7.95
CA ARG A 10 -13.30 -2.34 8.47
C ARG A 10 -14.28 -1.59 7.57
N CYS A 11 -15.43 -1.21 8.12
CA CYS A 11 -16.29 -0.19 7.53
C CYS A 11 -15.65 1.21 7.69
N PRO A 12 -15.78 2.11 6.71
CA PRO A 12 -15.41 3.51 6.91
C PRO A 12 -16.26 4.14 8.01
N SER A 13 -15.63 4.93 8.86
CA SER A 13 -16.34 5.95 9.64
C SER A 13 -16.73 7.15 8.78
N GLU A 14 -16.05 7.39 7.65
CA GLU A 14 -16.29 8.51 6.72
C GLU A 14 -15.90 8.17 5.26
N GLY A 15 -16.70 8.68 4.31
CA GLY A 15 -16.45 8.61 2.86
C GLY A 15 -16.92 7.31 2.18
N LEU A 16 -16.76 7.23 0.85
CA LEU A 16 -17.21 6.10 0.05
C LEU A 16 -16.14 4.99 0.02
N LEU A 17 -16.54 3.77 0.42
CA LEU A 17 -15.73 2.57 0.24
C LEU A 17 -16.07 1.95 -1.10
N PHE A 18 -15.04 1.68 -1.87
CA PHE A 18 -15.16 0.99 -3.12
C PHE A 18 -14.37 -0.32 -3.09
N GLY A 19 -15.05 -1.43 -3.33
CA GLY A 19 -14.48 -2.76 -3.29
C GLY A 19 -14.73 -3.51 -4.59
N VAL A 20 -13.67 -4.04 -5.21
CA VAL A 20 -13.78 -4.89 -6.39
C VAL A 20 -13.11 -6.22 -6.16
N GLN A 21 -13.73 -7.26 -6.70
CA GLN A 21 -13.16 -8.59 -6.77
C GLN A 21 -13.16 -9.06 -8.22
N LEU A 22 -12.07 -9.67 -8.67
CA LEU A 22 -11.95 -10.20 -10.05
C LEU A 22 -12.22 -9.13 -11.12
N ALA A 23 -11.73 -7.91 -10.88
CA ALA A 23 -11.87 -6.81 -11.81
C ALA A 23 -11.11 -7.07 -13.11
N THR A 24 -11.50 -6.36 -14.16
CA THR A 24 -10.76 -6.25 -15.41
C THR A 24 -10.46 -4.78 -15.68
N ASP A 25 -9.44 -4.49 -16.48
CA ASP A 25 -9.06 -3.11 -16.84
C ASP A 25 -10.25 -2.27 -17.34
N ILE A 26 -11.17 -2.88 -18.09
CA ILE A 26 -12.37 -2.24 -18.66
C ILE A 26 -13.29 -1.67 -17.57
N LEU A 27 -13.30 -2.28 -16.38
CA LEU A 27 -14.13 -1.80 -15.28
C LEU A 27 -13.48 -0.63 -14.54
N LEU A 28 -12.15 -0.46 -14.60
CA LEU A 28 -11.44 0.56 -13.83
C LEU A 28 -11.53 1.96 -14.43
N ASP A 29 -11.57 2.09 -15.75
CA ASP A 29 -11.63 3.41 -16.40
C ASP A 29 -12.97 4.16 -16.11
N PRO A 30 -14.17 3.52 -16.17
CA PRO A 30 -15.41 4.16 -15.75
C PRO A 30 -15.44 4.51 -14.27
N LEU A 31 -14.76 3.71 -13.43
CA LEU A 31 -14.68 3.95 -12.00
C LEU A 31 -13.84 5.19 -11.69
N ALA A 32 -12.70 5.35 -12.37
CA ALA A 32 -11.88 6.55 -12.26
C ALA A 32 -12.70 7.82 -12.56
N ALA A 33 -13.63 7.76 -13.54
CA ALA A 33 -14.50 8.87 -13.89
C ALA A 33 -15.61 9.15 -12.85
N LEU A 34 -16.17 8.12 -12.21
CA LEU A 34 -17.28 8.25 -11.25
C LEU A 34 -16.83 8.60 -9.83
N ALA A 35 -15.63 8.19 -9.44
CA ALA A 35 -15.20 8.13 -8.04
C ALA A 35 -14.25 9.25 -7.59
N ALA A 36 -13.86 10.15 -8.50
CA ALA A 36 -12.73 11.07 -8.34
C ALA A 36 -12.76 11.92 -7.05
N HIS A 37 -13.91 12.18 -6.43
CA HIS A 37 -14.03 13.10 -5.28
C HIS A 37 -14.72 12.52 -4.04
N SER A 38 -15.10 11.25 -4.04
CA SER A 38 -15.89 10.67 -2.93
C SER A 38 -15.30 9.39 -2.34
N VAL A 39 -14.44 8.70 -3.09
CA VAL A 39 -13.84 7.45 -2.63
C VAL A 39 -12.67 7.75 -1.71
N THR A 40 -12.84 7.39 -0.44
CA THR A 40 -11.79 7.49 0.59
C THR A 40 -11.13 6.15 0.85
N LYS A 41 -11.78 5.04 0.47
CA LYS A 41 -11.24 3.70 0.65
C LYS A 41 -11.36 2.87 -0.62
N LEU A 42 -10.24 2.32 -1.09
CA LEU A 42 -10.17 1.43 -2.23
C LEU A 42 -9.72 0.05 -1.79
N PHE A 43 -10.48 -0.97 -2.14
CA PHE A 43 -10.17 -2.37 -1.91
C PHE A 43 -10.26 -3.15 -3.23
N ILE A 44 -9.16 -3.75 -3.67
CA ILE A 44 -9.16 -4.65 -4.82
C ILE A 44 -8.59 -5.99 -4.38
N ASN A 45 -9.35 -7.06 -4.65
CA ASN A 45 -8.96 -8.42 -4.32
C ASN A 45 -8.95 -9.33 -5.56
N ASP A 46 -7.92 -10.17 -5.67
CA ASP A 46 -7.77 -11.24 -6.65
C ASP A 46 -8.22 -10.83 -8.06
N SER A 47 -7.62 -9.75 -8.58
CA SER A 47 -7.94 -9.22 -9.91
C SER A 47 -6.76 -9.43 -10.86
N PRO A 48 -6.50 -10.68 -11.33
CA PRO A 48 -5.34 -11.00 -12.15
C PRO A 48 -5.39 -10.37 -13.55
N SER A 49 -6.57 -9.95 -13.99
CA SER A 49 -6.79 -9.25 -15.26
C SER A 49 -6.65 -7.74 -15.15
N VAL A 50 -6.30 -7.22 -13.96
CA VAL A 50 -5.98 -5.81 -13.77
C VAL A 50 -4.49 -5.59 -13.98
N THR A 51 -4.16 -4.74 -14.93
CA THR A 51 -2.78 -4.32 -15.17
C THR A 51 -2.33 -3.28 -14.13
N PRO A 52 -1.03 -3.25 -13.79
CA PRO A 52 -0.45 -2.15 -13.02
C PRO A 52 -0.77 -0.77 -13.61
N GLU A 53 -0.83 -0.66 -14.92
CA GLU A 53 -1.15 0.57 -15.66
C GLU A 53 -2.60 1.02 -15.41
N ALA A 54 -3.57 0.11 -15.49
CA ALA A 54 -4.95 0.43 -15.18
C ALA A 54 -5.13 0.81 -13.70
N THR A 55 -4.44 0.11 -12.81
CA THR A 55 -4.40 0.46 -11.38
C THR A 55 -3.81 1.86 -11.16
N GLY A 56 -2.71 2.17 -11.84
CA GLY A 56 -2.07 3.49 -11.78
C GLY A 56 -2.99 4.60 -12.25
N ARG A 57 -3.72 4.41 -13.35
CA ARG A 57 -4.73 5.38 -13.83
C ARG A 57 -5.85 5.59 -12.82
N LEU A 58 -6.37 4.51 -12.23
CA LEU A 58 -7.40 4.59 -11.20
C LEU A 58 -6.90 5.40 -10.00
N LEU A 59 -5.73 5.07 -9.46
CA LEU A 59 -5.14 5.77 -8.31
C LEU A 59 -4.87 7.25 -8.61
N ALA A 60 -4.41 7.58 -9.83
CA ALA A 60 -4.19 8.96 -10.24
C ALA A 60 -5.49 9.79 -10.27
N ALA A 61 -6.63 9.17 -10.56
CA ALA A 61 -7.94 9.82 -10.50
C ALA A 61 -8.47 9.98 -9.06
N LEU A 62 -8.07 9.09 -8.15
CA LEU A 62 -8.59 9.02 -6.78
C LEU A 62 -7.70 9.78 -5.77
N THR A 63 -7.60 11.09 -5.93
CA THR A 63 -6.71 11.94 -5.12
C THR A 63 -7.10 12.06 -3.63
N SER A 64 -8.34 11.70 -3.28
CA SER A 64 -8.88 11.80 -1.91
C SER A 64 -8.81 10.48 -1.12
N LEU A 65 -8.06 9.49 -1.62
CA LEU A 65 -7.88 8.21 -0.94
C LEU A 65 -7.15 8.37 0.39
N LYS A 66 -7.73 7.73 1.41
CA LYS A 66 -7.16 7.58 2.77
C LYS A 66 -6.68 6.16 3.02
N ASP A 67 -7.45 5.17 2.58
CA ASP A 67 -7.10 3.76 2.75
C ASP A 67 -7.05 3.04 1.40
N VAL A 68 -5.96 2.32 1.17
CA VAL A 68 -5.78 1.50 -0.02
C VAL A 68 -5.41 0.10 0.38
N THR A 69 -6.10 -0.88 -0.19
CA THR A 69 -5.79 -2.29 -0.05
C THR A 69 -5.85 -2.95 -1.42
N PHE A 70 -4.70 -3.46 -1.86
CA PHE A 70 -4.60 -4.30 -3.03
C PHE A 70 -4.09 -5.68 -2.64
N ILE A 71 -4.84 -6.70 -3.01
CA ILE A 71 -4.50 -8.10 -2.77
C ILE A 71 -4.47 -8.79 -4.15
N GLY A 72 -3.29 -9.23 -4.56
CA GLY A 72 -3.10 -9.89 -5.85
C GLY A 72 -1.63 -10.15 -6.16
N SER A 73 -1.37 -11.04 -7.12
CA SER A 73 -0.02 -11.35 -7.57
C SER A 73 0.59 -10.17 -8.33
N GLY A 74 1.83 -9.76 -7.99
CA GLY A 74 2.54 -8.70 -8.72
C GLY A 74 2.00 -7.29 -8.45
N VAL A 75 1.34 -7.10 -7.32
CA VAL A 75 0.68 -5.86 -6.96
C VAL A 75 1.64 -4.72 -6.61
N ILE A 76 2.82 -5.06 -6.10
CA ILE A 76 3.87 -4.09 -5.82
C ILE A 76 4.64 -3.89 -7.13
N SER A 77 4.41 -2.75 -7.77
CA SER A 77 5.09 -2.33 -8.98
C SER A 77 5.37 -0.83 -8.94
N GLU A 78 6.36 -0.38 -9.69
CA GLU A 78 6.74 1.03 -9.76
C GLU A 78 5.56 1.93 -10.19
N THR A 79 4.72 1.46 -11.13
CA THR A 79 3.54 2.20 -11.61
C THR A 79 2.53 2.44 -10.50
N VAL A 80 2.23 1.41 -9.70
CA VAL A 80 1.28 1.51 -8.59
C VAL A 80 1.84 2.42 -7.48
N LEU A 81 3.09 2.22 -7.09
CA LEU A 81 3.75 3.03 -6.06
C LEU A 81 3.85 4.51 -6.47
N SER A 82 4.15 4.78 -7.74
CA SER A 82 4.22 6.14 -8.27
C SER A 82 2.85 6.81 -8.35
N ALA A 83 1.78 6.05 -8.60
CA ALA A 83 0.43 6.59 -8.55
C ALA A 83 -0.03 6.86 -7.11
N LEU A 84 0.33 5.99 -6.15
CA LEU A 84 0.03 6.20 -4.72
C LEU A 84 0.70 7.46 -4.18
N HIS A 85 1.89 7.81 -4.67
CA HIS A 85 2.55 9.07 -4.33
C HIS A 85 1.65 10.31 -4.62
N GLY A 86 0.73 10.24 -5.59
CA GLY A 86 -0.23 11.32 -5.87
C GLY A 86 -1.35 11.47 -4.83
N CYS A 87 -1.54 10.49 -3.94
CA CYS A 87 -2.63 10.45 -2.98
C CYS A 87 -2.19 11.03 -1.62
N SER A 88 -2.10 12.36 -1.54
CA SER A 88 -1.57 13.08 -0.35
C SER A 88 -2.30 12.80 0.98
N GLN A 89 -3.54 12.29 0.91
CA GLN A 89 -4.39 11.99 2.05
C GLN A 89 -4.28 10.54 2.53
N LEU A 90 -3.38 9.73 1.96
CA LEU A 90 -3.24 8.33 2.35
C LEU A 90 -2.77 8.22 3.81
N ASP A 91 -3.55 7.48 4.57
CA ASP A 91 -3.32 7.13 5.96
C ASP A 91 -2.83 5.67 6.06
N THR A 92 -3.46 4.75 5.32
CA THR A 92 -3.13 3.31 5.31
C THR A 92 -2.90 2.80 3.89
N VAL A 93 -1.77 2.12 3.67
CA VAL A 93 -1.50 1.40 2.41
C VAL A 93 -1.23 -0.07 2.72
N GLN A 94 -1.96 -0.95 2.04
CA GLN A 94 -1.76 -2.38 2.11
C GLN A 94 -1.60 -2.98 0.71
N LEU A 95 -0.40 -3.45 0.41
CA LEU A 95 -0.06 -4.14 -0.82
C LEU A 95 0.34 -5.58 -0.47
N LYS A 96 -0.59 -6.50 -0.70
CA LYS A 96 -0.42 -7.91 -0.39
C LYS A 96 -0.27 -8.73 -1.66
N ASP A 97 0.96 -9.19 -1.91
CA ASP A 97 1.19 -10.22 -2.91
C ASP A 97 0.62 -11.55 -2.43
N THR A 98 -0.15 -12.22 -3.28
CA THR A 98 -0.79 -13.51 -2.95
C THR A 98 0.12 -14.70 -3.23
N ARG A 99 1.26 -14.50 -3.90
CA ARG A 99 2.27 -15.54 -4.10
C ARG A 99 2.92 -15.93 -2.76
N PRO A 100 3.41 -17.17 -2.61
CA PRO A 100 4.26 -17.54 -1.49
C PRO A 100 5.46 -16.60 -1.38
N LEU A 101 5.89 -16.26 -0.15
CA LEU A 101 7.03 -15.35 0.09
C LEU A 101 8.32 -15.77 -0.63
N THR A 102 8.48 -17.06 -0.92
CA THR A 102 9.62 -17.62 -1.68
C THR A 102 9.60 -17.27 -3.16
N ASP A 103 8.42 -16.98 -3.70
CA ASP A 103 8.17 -16.79 -5.13
C ASP A 103 7.93 -15.30 -5.47
N ILE A 104 7.87 -14.44 -4.44
CA ILE A 104 7.80 -13.00 -4.63
C ILE A 104 9.20 -12.49 -4.99
N PRO A 105 9.38 -11.86 -6.16
CA PRO A 105 10.66 -11.27 -6.52
C PRO A 105 11.05 -10.19 -5.51
N ALA A 106 12.36 -10.04 -5.28
CA ALA A 106 12.85 -8.92 -4.51
C ALA A 106 12.46 -7.59 -5.19
N LEU A 107 12.13 -6.57 -4.39
CA LEU A 107 11.86 -5.25 -4.90
C LEU A 107 13.12 -4.68 -5.55
N THR A 108 12.95 -4.07 -6.71
CA THR A 108 14.00 -3.31 -7.37
C THR A 108 14.33 -2.06 -6.56
N GLN A 109 15.53 -1.52 -6.76
CA GLN A 109 15.93 -0.25 -6.14
C GLN A 109 14.95 0.89 -6.48
N SER A 110 14.37 0.88 -7.69
CA SER A 110 13.38 1.85 -8.12
C SER A 110 12.09 1.77 -7.29
N GLU A 111 11.60 0.55 -7.04
CA GLU A 111 10.41 0.31 -6.23
C GLU A 111 10.63 0.69 -4.76
N VAL A 112 11.79 0.35 -4.20
CA VAL A 112 12.17 0.78 -2.84
C VAL A 112 12.19 2.31 -2.74
N ALA A 113 12.80 2.98 -3.72
CA ALA A 113 12.81 4.45 -3.77
C ALA A 113 11.39 5.03 -3.95
N ALA A 114 10.52 4.37 -4.71
CA ALA A 114 9.13 4.78 -4.87
C ALA A 114 8.34 4.66 -3.57
N VAL A 115 8.56 3.61 -2.76
CA VAL A 115 7.99 3.49 -1.41
C VAL A 115 8.42 4.66 -0.53
N SER A 116 9.71 5.01 -0.53
CA SER A 116 10.21 6.17 0.22
C SER A 116 9.58 7.49 -0.24
N ARG A 117 9.52 7.74 -1.56
CA ARG A 117 8.87 8.95 -2.10
C ARG A 117 7.39 9.02 -1.69
N MET A 118 6.67 7.91 -1.81
CA MET A 118 5.28 7.81 -1.37
C MET A 118 5.15 8.16 0.12
N ALA A 119 6.01 7.63 0.99
CA ALA A 119 6.00 7.90 2.43
C ALA A 119 6.29 9.36 2.80
N VAL A 120 7.10 10.07 1.99
CA VAL A 120 7.34 11.51 2.17
C VAL A 120 6.09 12.31 1.81
N THR A 121 5.52 12.03 0.64
CA THR A 121 4.43 12.83 0.06
C THR A 121 3.09 12.57 0.71
N CYS A 122 2.80 11.31 1.08
CA CYS A 122 1.61 10.92 1.82
C CYS A 122 1.78 11.30 3.30
N ARG A 123 1.57 12.58 3.61
CA ARG A 123 1.95 13.14 4.91
C ARG A 123 1.22 12.56 6.10
N LYS A 124 0.07 11.92 5.86
CA LYS A 124 -0.75 11.27 6.87
C LYS A 124 -0.52 9.76 6.96
N LEU A 125 0.39 9.21 6.14
CA LEU A 125 0.66 7.79 6.12
C LEU A 125 1.23 7.38 7.48
N TYR A 126 0.47 6.56 8.19
CA TYR A 126 0.83 6.06 9.51
C TYR A 126 0.98 4.53 9.51
N ARG A 127 0.39 3.83 8.53
CA ARG A 127 0.49 2.37 8.37
C ARG A 127 0.83 1.94 6.97
N LEU A 128 1.88 1.12 6.86
CA LEU A 128 2.31 0.50 5.62
C LEU A 128 2.38 -1.02 5.81
N PHE A 129 1.58 -1.75 5.03
CA PHE A 129 1.60 -3.20 4.97
C PHE A 129 2.11 -3.60 3.60
N LEU A 130 3.27 -4.25 3.57
CA LEU A 130 3.80 -4.86 2.35
C LEU A 130 3.79 -6.37 2.54
N THR A 131 3.74 -7.13 1.45
CA THR A 131 4.04 -8.57 1.45
C THR A 131 5.10 -8.79 0.39
N THR A 132 6.35 -8.86 0.83
CA THR A 132 7.53 -9.01 -0.04
C THR A 132 8.58 -9.92 0.62
N SER A 133 9.73 -10.12 -0.04
CA SER A 133 10.83 -10.94 0.48
C SER A 133 11.53 -10.27 1.68
N LEU A 134 12.23 -11.07 2.50
CA LEU A 134 13.00 -10.56 3.66
C LEU A 134 14.01 -9.47 3.26
N GLU A 135 14.75 -9.69 2.17
CA GLU A 135 15.71 -8.72 1.63
C GLU A 135 15.03 -7.39 1.29
N SER A 136 13.85 -7.46 0.67
CA SER A 136 13.09 -6.27 0.31
C SER A 136 12.59 -5.50 1.53
N TYR A 137 12.20 -6.18 2.61
CA TYR A 137 11.84 -5.50 3.86
C TYR A 137 13.04 -4.78 4.46
N SER A 138 14.21 -5.41 4.49
CA SER A 138 15.43 -4.76 4.98
C SER A 138 15.75 -3.52 4.13
N ALA A 139 15.64 -3.62 2.80
CA ALA A 139 15.87 -2.50 1.91
C ALA A 139 14.85 -1.36 2.13
N VAL A 140 13.56 -1.67 2.25
CA VAL A 140 12.50 -0.69 2.54
C VAL A 140 12.69 -0.06 3.92
N LEU A 141 13.04 -0.85 4.93
CA LEU A 141 13.27 -0.35 6.29
C LEU A 141 14.43 0.65 6.32
N THR A 142 15.57 0.30 5.71
CA THR A 142 16.72 1.19 5.59
C THR A 142 16.36 2.46 4.82
N ALA A 143 15.72 2.32 3.66
CA ALA A 143 15.35 3.47 2.83
C ALA A 143 14.36 4.40 3.54
N LEU A 144 13.37 3.86 4.26
CA LEU A 144 12.43 4.66 5.05
C LEU A 144 13.10 5.33 6.25
N HIS A 145 14.07 4.67 6.88
CA HIS A 145 14.83 5.23 8.00
C HIS A 145 15.69 6.44 7.57
N GLU A 146 16.33 6.36 6.40
CA GLU A 146 17.13 7.45 5.82
C GLU A 146 16.27 8.60 5.28
N THR A 147 14.99 8.34 5.01
CA THR A 147 14.08 9.30 4.41
C THR A 147 13.60 10.34 5.43
N ASP A 148 13.60 11.62 5.04
CA ASP A 148 12.99 12.65 5.88
C ASP A 148 11.47 12.67 5.73
N LEU A 149 10.79 11.99 6.65
CA LEU A 149 9.33 12.05 6.77
C LEU A 149 8.84 13.43 7.26
N GLY A 150 9.70 14.35 7.69
CA GLY A 150 9.25 15.64 8.20
C GLY A 150 8.37 15.53 9.45
N ARG A 151 7.45 16.50 9.62
CA ARG A 151 6.61 16.62 10.82
C ARG A 151 5.14 16.73 10.45
N ASP A 152 4.28 16.22 11.33
CA ASP A 152 2.84 16.46 11.32
C ASP A 152 2.41 17.03 12.68
N GLY A 153 1.67 18.14 12.68
CA GLY A 153 1.30 18.83 13.91
C GLY A 153 2.47 19.24 14.82
N GLY A 154 3.69 19.37 14.29
CA GLY A 154 4.91 19.67 15.06
C GLY A 154 5.62 18.47 15.67
N GLN A 155 5.05 17.27 15.60
CA GLN A 155 5.67 16.01 16.03
C GLN A 155 6.38 15.31 14.86
N SER A 156 7.48 14.61 15.16
CA SER A 156 8.13 13.73 14.19
C SER A 156 7.15 12.65 13.75
N ARG A 157 7.01 12.44 12.45
CA ARG A 157 6.13 11.39 11.93
C ARG A 157 6.74 10.02 12.19
N THR A 158 5.88 9.07 12.54
CA THR A 158 6.23 7.64 12.63
C THR A 158 5.36 6.83 11.67
N ILE A 159 5.98 5.97 10.86
CA ILE A 159 5.28 4.99 10.04
C ILE A 159 5.39 3.62 10.71
N GLU A 160 4.25 2.97 10.89
CA GLU A 160 4.18 1.58 11.33
C GLU A 160 4.25 0.65 10.11
N LEU A 161 5.40 -0.01 9.95
CA LEU A 161 5.64 -1.00 8.90
C LEU A 161 5.27 -2.39 9.42
N TYR A 162 4.24 -2.99 8.83
CA TYR A 162 3.79 -4.33 9.18
C TYR A 162 4.40 -5.37 8.25
N VAL A 163 4.99 -6.39 8.86
CA VAL A 163 5.62 -7.52 8.16
C VAL A 163 5.05 -8.86 8.65
N PRO A 164 5.15 -9.96 7.89
CA PRO A 164 4.83 -11.28 8.40
C PRO A 164 5.68 -11.63 9.62
N LYS A 165 5.11 -12.30 10.62
CA LYS A 165 5.84 -12.67 11.85
C LYS A 165 7.18 -13.38 11.58
N SER A 166 7.21 -14.29 10.59
CA SER A 166 8.42 -15.02 10.19
C SER A 166 9.55 -14.13 9.66
N VAL A 167 9.20 -12.93 9.17
CA VAL A 167 10.13 -11.88 8.74
C VAL A 167 10.48 -10.99 9.93
N TYR A 168 9.49 -10.59 10.74
CA TYR A 168 9.69 -9.76 11.93
C TYR A 168 10.78 -10.34 12.84
N ASP A 169 10.71 -11.64 13.14
CA ASP A 169 11.66 -12.33 14.01
C ASP A 169 13.11 -12.33 13.48
N LYS A 170 13.31 -11.96 12.20
CA LYS A 170 14.60 -11.92 11.51
C LYS A 170 15.07 -10.51 11.17
N LEU A 171 14.21 -9.51 11.29
CA LEU A 171 14.57 -8.12 11.03
C LEU A 171 15.30 -7.55 12.24
N THR A 172 16.34 -6.77 11.98
CA THR A 172 16.95 -5.95 13.03
C THR A 172 15.97 -4.85 13.41
N GLU A 173 15.69 -4.72 14.71
CA GLU A 173 14.84 -3.63 15.18
C GLU A 173 15.46 -2.28 14.82
N PRO A 174 14.65 -1.31 14.36
CA PRO A 174 15.15 0.02 14.10
C PRO A 174 15.64 0.65 15.41
N PRO A 175 16.67 1.51 15.36
CA PRO A 175 17.25 2.12 16.55
C PRO A 175 16.22 2.96 17.32
N ASN A 176 16.39 3.06 18.65
CA ASN A 176 15.53 3.87 19.52
C ASN A 176 15.42 5.31 19.00
N GLY A 177 14.19 5.81 18.83
CA GLY A 177 13.91 7.11 18.22
C GLY A 177 13.76 7.10 16.71
N SER A 178 13.75 5.91 16.08
CA SER A 178 13.44 5.77 14.66
C SER A 178 12.05 6.31 14.32
N LYS A 179 11.96 6.94 13.14
CA LYS A 179 10.69 7.35 12.53
C LYS A 179 9.89 6.16 11.98
N ILE A 180 10.35 4.93 12.20
CA ILE A 180 9.71 3.70 11.77
C ILE A 180 9.54 2.78 12.97
N SER A 181 8.31 2.30 13.19
CA SER A 181 8.01 1.23 14.12
C SER A 181 7.66 -0.04 13.36
N LEU A 182 8.16 -1.18 13.81
CA LEU A 182 7.82 -2.47 13.21
C LEU A 182 6.60 -3.07 13.92
N GLY A 183 5.62 -3.49 13.13
CA GLY A 183 4.51 -4.34 13.57
C GLY A 183 4.58 -5.69 12.88
N TYR A 184 3.91 -6.70 13.42
CA TYR A 184 3.78 -7.98 12.74
C TYR A 184 2.33 -8.40 12.55
N ILE A 185 2.07 -9.07 11.43
CA ILE A 185 0.79 -9.71 11.12
C ILE A 185 0.93 -11.21 11.43
N ARG A 186 -0.08 -11.76 12.10
CA ARG A 186 -0.17 -13.20 12.39
C ARG A 186 -0.70 -13.98 11.19
#